data_AF-A0A6G1I2D5-F1
#
_entry.id   AF-A0A6G1I2D5-F1
#
_cell.length_a   1.000
_cell.length_b   1.000
_cell.length_c   1.000
_cell.angle_alpha   90.00
_cell.angle_beta   90.00
_cell.angle_gamma   90.00
#
_symmetry.space_group_name_H-M   'P 1'
#
loop_
_entity.id
_entity.type
_entity.pdbx_description
1 polymer ?
#
loop_
_entity_poly.entity_id
_entity_poly.type
_entity_poly.pdbx_seq_one_letter_code
_entity_poly.pdbx_strand_id
1 'polypeptide(L)'
;MASLQFAPWSSDIELAFYAALASLKINHDKLDDSARKVLGLYEVRPGERAERSGRMQITGNALTTDEIPSGFYRAEGWIKNFNTIEEYKNASRPQIIELASRTVWDAVNDETIYSCPSLLCSFYVISFANLKKYRFSYHFAFPALHSDPPWKLAGASERFSSPETVQLVESVQTWRYSVDGRQHGFFLAKRVYPSKPAEGETSTPQTPQTPQPEDGLGFKWAIGSLSAFKTGFFNDVAPKDRYVAFADPSNYPTNPGWMLRNLLVLVRQLWKLHDVQILCYRDTHQRRDQPNSLVLHLQSPPIDPLPEMPKVTGWERNEVGKLATTTVDLAEYMDPTRLADQAVDLNLKLIKWRLVPDIDLDVIKNTKCLLLGAGTLGSYVARNLMGWGVRKISFVDNGTVSFSNPVRQPLFDFKDCLGGGVQKAHRAADMLQEIYPGVDSAGYVMSVPMAGHPITDEPKVKGEFELLKQLIDEHDVVFLLLDTRESRWLPTVMAKAAGKLVMNAALGFDTYVVMRQGLKPEKEGDVEMGCYFCNDVVAPADVSCPHVS
;
A
#
# COMPACT_ATOMS: atom_id res chain seq x y z
N MET A 1 -20.88 -28.18 -30.48
CA MET A 1 -20.81 -26.82 -29.91
C MET A 1 -20.21 -26.90 -28.52
N ALA A 2 -19.11 -26.19 -28.26
CA ALA A 2 -18.44 -26.18 -26.95
C ALA A 2 -19.06 -25.13 -26.01
N SER A 3 -19.07 -25.42 -24.71
CA SER A 3 -19.47 -24.47 -23.67
C SER A 3 -18.44 -23.35 -23.55
N LEU A 4 -18.90 -22.09 -23.52
CA LEU A 4 -18.03 -20.93 -23.42
C LEU A 4 -17.41 -20.83 -22.01
N GLN A 5 -16.09 -20.61 -21.96
CA GLN A 5 -15.35 -20.33 -20.72
C GLN A 5 -14.93 -18.86 -20.71
N PHE A 6 -15.07 -18.20 -19.56
CA PHE A 6 -14.87 -16.76 -19.42
C PHE A 6 -13.65 -16.46 -18.56
N ALA A 7 -12.84 -15.48 -18.96
CA ALA A 7 -11.74 -14.99 -18.15
C ALA A 7 -12.31 -14.21 -16.94
N PRO A 8 -11.92 -14.56 -15.70
CA PRO A 8 -12.41 -13.89 -14.50
C PRO A 8 -11.81 -12.48 -14.36
N TRP A 9 -12.51 -11.62 -13.63
CA TRP A 9 -11.92 -10.37 -13.13
C TRP A 9 -10.95 -10.65 -11.98
N SER A 10 -9.92 -9.82 -11.88
CA SER A 10 -9.09 -9.66 -10.68
C SER A 10 -9.11 -8.20 -10.22
N SER A 11 -9.17 -7.96 -8.92
CA SER A 11 -9.09 -6.63 -8.32
C SER A 11 -7.65 -6.10 -8.30
N ASP A 12 -7.49 -4.79 -8.47
CA ASP A 12 -6.23 -4.06 -8.42
C ASP A 12 -6.47 -2.74 -7.69
N ILE A 13 -5.95 -2.58 -6.48
CA ILE A 13 -6.28 -1.46 -5.59
C ILE A 13 -5.02 -0.62 -5.34
N GLU A 14 -5.09 0.68 -5.64
CA GLU A 14 -3.99 1.59 -5.36
C GLU A 14 -3.79 1.81 -3.85
N LEU A 15 -2.53 1.98 -3.43
CA LEU A 15 -2.19 2.27 -2.03
C LEU A 15 -2.95 3.49 -1.48
N ALA A 16 -3.11 4.52 -2.31
CA ALA A 16 -3.81 5.75 -1.95
C ALA A 16 -5.30 5.52 -1.60
N PHE A 17 -5.94 4.48 -2.15
CA PHE A 17 -7.34 4.17 -1.86
C PHE A 17 -7.52 3.76 -0.40
N TYR A 18 -6.58 3.01 0.18
CA TYR A 18 -6.65 2.60 1.59
C TYR A 18 -6.55 3.80 2.54
N ALA A 19 -5.70 4.78 2.23
CA ALA A 19 -5.61 6.03 2.97
C ALA A 19 -6.89 6.85 2.85
N ALA A 20 -7.46 6.94 1.65
CA ALA A 20 -8.74 7.62 1.42
C ALA A 20 -9.88 6.94 2.19
N LEU A 21 -9.96 5.61 2.15
CA LEU A 21 -10.97 4.83 2.89
C LEU A 21 -10.82 5.00 4.41
N ALA A 22 -9.59 4.97 4.93
CA ALA A 22 -9.33 5.21 6.35
C ALA A 22 -9.73 6.62 6.79
N SER A 23 -9.33 7.63 6.02
CA SER A 23 -9.71 9.03 6.27
C SER A 23 -11.23 9.21 6.25
N LEU A 24 -11.90 8.64 5.25
CA LEU A 24 -13.37 8.68 5.14
C LEU A 24 -14.03 8.00 6.35
N LYS A 25 -13.52 6.83 6.77
CA LYS A 25 -14.07 6.08 7.90
C LYS A 25 -13.95 6.84 9.22
N ILE A 26 -12.83 7.54 9.46
CA ILE A 26 -12.61 8.29 10.70
C ILE A 26 -13.39 9.60 10.69
N ASN A 27 -13.30 10.35 9.59
CA ASN A 27 -13.75 11.74 9.55
C ASN A 27 -15.22 11.88 9.20
N HIS A 28 -15.78 10.95 8.42
CA HIS A 28 -17.14 11.04 7.90
C HIS A 28 -18.04 9.89 8.38
N ASP A 29 -17.70 8.63 8.07
CA ASP A 29 -18.61 7.50 8.30
C ASP A 29 -18.77 7.20 9.80
N LYS A 30 -17.66 7.24 10.55
CA LYS A 30 -17.62 6.85 11.97
C LYS A 30 -18.23 5.45 12.14
N LEU A 31 -19.42 5.35 12.73
CA LEU A 31 -20.14 4.09 12.93
C LEU A 31 -21.06 3.70 11.77
N ASP A 32 -21.29 4.59 10.81
CA ASP A 32 -22.07 4.27 9.60
C ASP A 32 -21.30 3.23 8.76
N ASP A 33 -21.98 2.14 8.43
CA ASP A 33 -21.48 1.03 7.60
C ASP A 33 -22.28 0.90 6.30
N SER A 34 -23.06 1.93 5.95
CA SER A 34 -23.82 2.00 4.70
C SER A 34 -22.90 1.85 3.49
N ALA A 35 -23.40 1.17 2.45
CA ALA A 35 -22.62 0.97 1.23
C ALA A 35 -22.41 2.30 0.50
N ARG A 36 -21.19 2.53 0.02
CA ARG A 36 -20.81 3.73 -0.74
C ARG A 36 -20.52 3.38 -2.19
N LYS A 37 -20.80 4.30 -3.11
CA LYS A 37 -20.40 4.19 -4.51
C LYS A 37 -18.87 4.18 -4.61
N VAL A 38 -18.34 3.34 -5.47
CA VAL A 38 -16.91 3.28 -5.84
C VAL A 38 -16.81 3.18 -7.35
N LEU A 39 -16.02 4.07 -7.95
CA LEU A 39 -15.69 3.98 -9.36
C LEU A 39 -14.68 2.86 -9.59
N GLY A 40 -15.02 1.90 -10.45
CA GLY A 40 -14.06 0.93 -10.99
C GLY A 40 -13.67 1.32 -12.40
N LEU A 41 -12.40 1.09 -12.72
CA LEU A 41 -11.86 1.31 -14.05
C LEU A 41 -11.24 0.03 -14.59
N TYR A 42 -11.37 -0.21 -15.88
CA TYR A 42 -10.65 -1.28 -16.56
C TYR A 42 -10.19 -0.79 -17.92
N GLU A 43 -9.29 -1.55 -18.55
CA GLU A 43 -8.69 -1.17 -19.81
C GLU A 43 -8.29 -2.40 -20.63
N VAL A 44 -8.12 -2.15 -21.92
CA VAL A 44 -7.73 -3.17 -22.90
C VAL A 44 -6.22 -3.06 -23.13
N ARG A 45 -5.47 -4.07 -22.68
CA ARG A 45 -4.00 -4.10 -22.74
C ARG A 45 -3.49 -5.33 -23.51
N PRO A 46 -3.56 -5.34 -24.86
CA PRO A 46 -3.23 -6.54 -25.65
C PRO A 46 -1.78 -7.02 -25.50
N GLY A 47 -0.86 -6.18 -25.00
CA GLY A 47 0.54 -6.55 -24.75
C GLY A 47 0.81 -7.22 -23.39
N GLU A 48 -0.18 -7.30 -22.50
CA GLU A 48 -0.02 -7.89 -21.17
C GLU A 48 -0.26 -9.42 -21.21
N ARG A 49 0.41 -10.17 -20.32
CA ARG A 49 0.21 -11.62 -20.23
C ARG A 49 -1.26 -11.94 -19.86
N ALA A 50 -1.80 -13.04 -20.39
CA ALA A 50 -3.20 -13.41 -20.21
C ALA A 50 -3.61 -13.53 -18.74
N GLU A 51 -2.72 -14.04 -17.89
CA GLU A 51 -2.94 -14.22 -16.45
C GLU A 51 -3.04 -12.90 -15.68
N ARG A 52 -2.57 -11.79 -16.28
CA ARG A 52 -2.61 -10.44 -15.71
C ARG A 52 -3.63 -9.51 -16.41
N SER A 53 -4.37 -10.06 -17.36
CA SER A 53 -5.46 -9.37 -18.07
C SER A 53 -6.73 -9.37 -17.22
N GLY A 54 -7.75 -8.59 -17.59
CA GLY A 54 -9.02 -8.57 -16.84
C GLY A 54 -8.92 -7.97 -15.44
N ARG A 55 -8.26 -6.82 -15.29
CA ARG A 55 -8.13 -6.12 -14.01
C ARG A 55 -9.20 -5.05 -13.79
N MET A 56 -9.83 -5.08 -12.62
CA MET A 56 -10.68 -4.01 -12.09
C MET A 56 -9.85 -3.12 -11.17
N GLN A 57 -9.53 -1.92 -11.63
CA GLN A 57 -8.69 -0.95 -10.94
C GLN A 57 -9.51 -0.03 -10.07
N ILE A 58 -9.09 0.12 -8.81
CA ILE A 58 -9.63 1.05 -7.83
C ILE A 58 -8.56 2.08 -7.48
N THR A 59 -8.74 3.32 -7.95
CA THR A 59 -7.80 4.42 -7.77
C THR A 59 -7.97 5.13 -6.43
N GLY A 60 -6.98 5.92 -6.03
CA GLY A 60 -7.01 6.68 -4.77
C GLY A 60 -8.22 7.60 -4.57
N ASN A 61 -8.77 8.14 -5.67
CA ASN A 61 -9.94 9.03 -5.66
C ASN A 61 -11.26 8.32 -6.03
N ALA A 62 -11.27 6.98 -6.13
CA ALA A 62 -12.44 6.21 -6.58
C ALA A 62 -13.72 6.38 -5.74
N LEU A 63 -13.60 6.90 -4.51
CA LEU A 63 -14.74 7.19 -3.62
C LEU A 63 -15.42 8.53 -3.89
N THR A 64 -14.76 9.43 -4.63
CA THR A 64 -15.19 10.84 -4.77
C THR A 64 -15.25 11.32 -6.21
N THR A 65 -14.57 10.66 -7.15
CA THR A 65 -14.60 11.02 -8.57
C THR A 65 -15.62 10.21 -9.36
N ASP A 66 -16.12 10.81 -10.43
CA ASP A 66 -16.88 10.14 -11.49
C ASP A 66 -16.17 10.26 -12.86
N GLU A 67 -14.96 10.81 -12.90
CA GLU A 67 -14.18 11.04 -14.12
C GLU A 67 -13.54 9.76 -14.65
N ILE A 68 -13.55 9.60 -15.97
CA ILE A 68 -12.98 8.45 -16.67
C ILE A 68 -11.74 8.93 -17.45
N PRO A 69 -10.53 8.52 -17.06
CA PRO A 69 -9.33 8.88 -17.80
C PRO A 69 -9.32 8.31 -19.22
N SER A 70 -8.58 8.95 -20.13
CA SER A 70 -8.43 8.47 -21.51
C SER A 70 -7.84 7.06 -21.54
N GLY A 71 -8.38 6.19 -22.39
CA GLY A 71 -7.98 4.79 -22.52
C GLY A 71 -8.66 3.82 -21.55
N PHE A 72 -9.39 4.33 -20.54
CA PHE A 72 -10.13 3.50 -19.60
C PHE A 72 -11.60 3.34 -19.98
N TYR A 73 -12.20 2.33 -19.37
CA TYR A 73 -13.61 2.01 -19.41
C TYR A 73 -14.14 1.96 -17.98
N ARG A 74 -15.41 2.34 -17.82
CA ARG A 74 -16.06 2.52 -16.53
C ARG A 74 -16.79 1.26 -16.08
N ALA A 75 -16.70 0.97 -14.79
CA ALA A 75 -17.46 -0.04 -14.07
C ALA A 75 -18.11 0.58 -12.82
N GLU A 76 -19.39 0.28 -12.59
CA GLU A 76 -20.13 0.81 -11.43
C GLU A 76 -19.98 -0.10 -10.22
N GLY A 77 -19.46 0.41 -9.10
CA GLY A 77 -19.27 -0.40 -7.91
C GLY A 77 -19.82 0.19 -6.63
N TRP A 78 -19.91 -0.68 -5.63
CA TRP A 78 -20.23 -0.31 -4.25
C TRP A 78 -19.26 -0.98 -3.28
N ILE A 79 -18.91 -0.29 -2.20
CA ILE A 79 -18.16 -0.82 -1.08
C ILE A 79 -18.96 -0.74 0.21
N LYS A 80 -19.05 -1.86 0.92
CA LYS A 80 -19.52 -1.90 2.31
C LYS A 80 -18.34 -2.19 3.23
N ASN A 81 -18.02 -1.24 4.10
CA ASN A 81 -16.96 -1.38 5.11
C ASN A 81 -17.59 -1.63 6.48
N PHE A 82 -17.44 -2.85 6.99
CA PHE A 82 -17.96 -3.27 8.29
C PHE A 82 -17.17 -2.63 9.44
N ASN A 83 -17.84 -2.41 10.58
CA ASN A 83 -17.22 -1.83 11.77
C ASN A 83 -16.38 -2.85 12.53
N THR A 84 -16.81 -4.11 12.54
CA THR A 84 -16.15 -5.19 13.27
C THR A 84 -15.73 -6.33 12.33
N ILE A 85 -14.69 -7.07 12.74
CA ILE A 85 -14.23 -8.23 11.96
C ILE A 85 -15.24 -9.38 12.04
N GLU A 86 -16.00 -9.46 13.14
CA GLU A 86 -17.06 -10.45 13.37
C GLU A 86 -18.20 -10.26 12.37
N GLU A 87 -18.70 -9.03 12.20
CA GLU A 87 -19.72 -8.70 11.19
C GLU A 87 -19.24 -9.04 9.77
N TYR A 88 -18.00 -8.65 9.43
CA TYR A 88 -17.39 -8.99 8.14
C TYR A 88 -17.32 -10.50 7.92
N LYS A 89 -16.88 -11.27 8.92
CA LYS A 89 -16.76 -12.72 8.83
C LYS A 89 -18.10 -13.42 8.76
N ASN A 90 -19.13 -12.89 9.42
CA ASN A 90 -20.48 -13.46 9.46
C ASN A 90 -21.38 -12.99 8.31
N ALA A 91 -20.93 -11.98 7.53
CA ALA A 91 -21.66 -11.47 6.38
C ALA A 91 -22.05 -12.59 5.39
N SER A 92 -23.33 -12.63 5.01
CA SER A 92 -23.85 -13.65 4.11
C SER A 92 -23.42 -13.38 2.66
N ARG A 93 -22.35 -14.04 2.22
CA ARG A 93 -21.83 -13.93 0.84
C ARG A 93 -22.90 -14.26 -0.22
N PRO A 94 -23.77 -15.27 -0.05
CA PRO A 94 -24.85 -15.54 -1.00
C PRO A 94 -25.85 -14.39 -1.12
N GLN A 95 -26.29 -13.79 -0.01
CA GLN A 95 -27.23 -12.67 -0.04
C GLN A 95 -26.61 -11.42 -0.65
N ILE A 96 -25.34 -11.16 -0.36
CA ILE A 96 -24.63 -9.98 -0.87
C ILE A 96 -24.42 -10.07 -2.40
N ILE A 97 -24.02 -11.24 -2.93
CA ILE A 97 -23.90 -11.38 -4.38
C ILE A 97 -25.27 -11.32 -5.08
N GLU A 98 -26.33 -11.84 -4.45
CA GLU A 98 -27.69 -11.71 -4.97
C GLU A 98 -28.11 -10.24 -5.03
N LEU A 99 -27.93 -9.48 -3.94
CA LEU A 99 -28.21 -8.05 -3.88
C LEU A 99 -27.42 -7.27 -4.95
N ALA A 100 -26.11 -7.53 -5.08
CA ALA A 100 -25.28 -6.89 -6.08
C ALA A 100 -25.67 -7.25 -7.52
N SER A 101 -26.23 -8.45 -7.73
CA SER A 101 -26.71 -8.89 -9.05
C SER A 101 -28.01 -8.21 -9.46
N ARG A 102 -28.84 -7.79 -8.49
CA ARG A 102 -30.07 -7.04 -8.77
C ARG A 102 -29.79 -5.72 -9.48
N THR A 103 -28.69 -5.04 -9.15
CA THR A 103 -28.25 -3.84 -9.89
C THR A 103 -28.19 -4.08 -11.40
N VAL A 104 -27.65 -5.22 -11.84
CA VAL A 104 -27.55 -5.55 -13.27
C VAL A 104 -28.89 -6.01 -13.82
N TRP A 105 -29.58 -6.88 -13.09
CA TRP A 105 -30.85 -7.47 -13.51
C TRP A 105 -31.96 -6.43 -13.64
N ASP A 106 -32.12 -5.57 -12.65
CA ASP A 106 -33.15 -4.52 -12.63
C ASP A 106 -32.86 -3.51 -13.73
N ALA A 107 -31.59 -3.12 -13.93
CA ALA A 107 -31.20 -2.21 -15.01
C ALA A 107 -31.49 -2.77 -16.42
N VAL A 108 -31.38 -4.08 -16.59
CA VAL A 108 -31.76 -4.75 -17.84
C VAL A 108 -33.28 -4.70 -18.02
N ASN A 109 -34.06 -5.03 -16.99
CA ASN A 109 -35.53 -5.11 -17.10
C ASN A 109 -36.23 -3.75 -17.18
N ASP A 110 -35.71 -2.73 -16.48
CA ASP A 110 -36.23 -1.35 -16.53
C ASP A 110 -35.64 -0.54 -17.69
N GLU A 111 -34.77 -1.17 -18.49
CA GLU A 111 -34.10 -0.62 -19.66
C GLU A 111 -33.13 0.55 -19.39
N THR A 112 -32.84 0.88 -18.13
CA THR A 112 -31.82 1.89 -17.79
C THR A 112 -30.41 1.50 -18.26
N ILE A 113 -30.19 0.21 -18.51
CA ILE A 113 -28.95 -0.33 -19.10
C ILE A 113 -28.59 0.31 -20.44
N TYR A 114 -29.56 0.82 -21.20
CA TYR A 114 -29.29 1.53 -22.46
C TYR A 114 -28.64 2.90 -22.25
N SER A 115 -28.96 3.56 -21.14
CA SER A 115 -28.38 4.85 -20.77
C SER A 115 -27.05 4.67 -20.03
N CYS A 116 -26.90 3.57 -19.28
CA CYS A 116 -25.71 3.26 -18.48
C CYS A 116 -25.21 1.82 -18.69
N PRO A 117 -24.65 1.48 -19.86
CA PRO A 117 -24.14 0.13 -20.13
C PRO A 117 -23.00 -0.32 -19.19
N SER A 118 -22.28 0.62 -18.55
CA SER A 118 -21.25 0.31 -17.55
C SER A 118 -21.76 -0.53 -16.36
N LEU A 119 -23.08 -0.55 -16.11
CA LEU A 119 -23.70 -1.45 -15.13
C LEU A 119 -23.53 -2.93 -15.46
N LEU A 120 -23.30 -3.31 -16.74
CA LEU A 120 -22.97 -4.69 -17.10
C LEU A 120 -21.62 -5.14 -16.51
N CYS A 121 -20.74 -4.19 -16.17
CA CYS A 121 -19.48 -4.39 -15.46
C CYS A 121 -19.58 -4.09 -13.95
N SER A 122 -20.78 -4.13 -13.36
CA SER A 122 -20.94 -3.82 -11.94
C SER A 122 -20.13 -4.73 -11.02
N PHE A 123 -19.71 -4.19 -9.88
CA PHE A 123 -19.00 -4.94 -8.84
C PHE A 123 -19.44 -4.52 -7.44
N TYR A 124 -19.11 -5.33 -6.45
CA TYR A 124 -19.40 -5.07 -5.05
C TYR A 124 -18.21 -5.48 -4.19
N VAL A 125 -17.86 -4.69 -3.19
CA VAL A 125 -16.73 -4.94 -2.30
C VAL A 125 -17.24 -5.00 -0.88
N ILE A 126 -16.95 -6.10 -0.19
CA ILE A 126 -17.05 -6.14 1.27
C ILE A 126 -15.67 -5.91 1.86
N SER A 127 -15.57 -5.10 2.90
CA SER A 127 -14.30 -4.78 3.54
C SER A 127 -14.41 -4.60 5.05
N PHE A 128 -13.28 -4.74 5.73
CA PHE A 128 -13.08 -4.39 7.11
C PHE A 128 -11.70 -3.73 7.25
N ALA A 129 -11.71 -2.47 7.70
CA ALA A 129 -10.49 -1.68 7.93
C ALA A 129 -10.12 -1.67 9.42
N ASN A 130 -9.07 -2.39 9.81
CA ASN A 130 -8.48 -2.29 11.14
C ASN A 130 -7.51 -1.11 11.20
N LEU A 131 -8.05 0.06 11.49
CA LEU A 131 -7.29 1.32 11.49
C LEU A 131 -6.25 1.41 12.62
N LYS A 132 -6.37 0.58 13.67
CA LYS A 132 -5.36 0.50 14.74
C LYS A 132 -4.13 -0.28 14.32
N LYS A 133 -4.30 -1.26 13.43
CA LYS A 133 -3.22 -2.14 12.93
C LYS A 133 -2.85 -1.86 11.47
N TYR A 134 -3.49 -0.88 10.84
CA TYR A 134 -3.37 -0.56 9.41
C TYR A 134 -3.55 -1.79 8.51
N ARG A 135 -4.46 -2.69 8.89
CA ARG A 135 -4.76 -3.93 8.14
C ARG A 135 -6.14 -3.83 7.50
N PHE A 136 -6.20 -4.08 6.20
CA PHE A 136 -7.42 -3.99 5.41
C PHE A 136 -7.76 -5.36 4.87
N SER A 137 -8.93 -5.87 5.24
CA SER A 137 -9.47 -7.13 4.72
C SER A 137 -10.58 -6.82 3.74
N TYR A 138 -10.57 -7.45 2.57
CA TYR A 138 -11.60 -7.23 1.54
C TYR A 138 -11.88 -8.48 0.71
N HIS A 139 -13.01 -8.47 0.01
CA HIS A 139 -13.34 -9.48 -1.00
C HIS A 139 -14.23 -8.85 -2.09
N PHE A 140 -13.81 -8.96 -3.35
CA PHE A 140 -14.60 -8.48 -4.48
C PHE A 140 -15.62 -9.52 -4.94
N ALA A 141 -16.77 -9.01 -5.31
CA ALA A 141 -17.81 -9.70 -6.04
C ALA A 141 -17.99 -9.00 -7.38
N PHE A 142 -17.93 -9.77 -8.47
CA PHE A 142 -18.21 -9.35 -9.83
C PHE A 142 -19.47 -10.08 -10.32
N PRO A 143 -20.68 -9.58 -10.00
CA PRO A 143 -21.95 -10.20 -10.36
C PRO A 143 -22.02 -10.63 -11.81
N ALA A 144 -22.25 -11.92 -12.02
CA ALA A 144 -22.45 -12.54 -13.31
C ALA A 144 -23.72 -13.38 -13.30
N LEU A 145 -24.68 -12.93 -14.11
CA LEU A 145 -25.95 -13.60 -14.33
C LEU A 145 -25.76 -14.82 -15.26
N HIS A 146 -26.37 -15.94 -14.91
CA HIS A 146 -26.27 -17.16 -15.71
C HIS A 146 -27.31 -17.17 -16.82
N SER A 147 -26.90 -17.64 -18.00
CA SER A 147 -27.84 -17.97 -19.07
C SER A 147 -28.16 -19.46 -19.01
N ASP A 148 -29.43 -19.80 -18.80
CA ASP A 148 -29.95 -21.16 -18.91
C ASP A 148 -31.10 -21.16 -19.92
N PRO A 149 -31.02 -21.88 -21.06
CA PRO A 149 -29.90 -22.73 -21.50
C PRO A 149 -28.62 -21.92 -21.80
N PRO A 150 -27.43 -22.54 -21.72
CA PRO A 150 -26.17 -21.86 -21.93
C PRO A 150 -25.91 -21.55 -23.40
N TRP A 151 -25.33 -20.38 -23.66
CA TRP A 151 -24.78 -20.02 -24.98
C TRP A 151 -23.58 -20.90 -25.33
N LYS A 152 -23.52 -21.35 -26.57
CA LYS A 152 -22.44 -22.20 -27.08
C LYS A 152 -21.83 -21.58 -28.33
N LEU A 153 -20.54 -21.84 -28.53
CA LEU A 153 -19.83 -21.40 -29.73
C LEU A 153 -20.25 -22.25 -30.93
N ALA A 154 -20.75 -21.59 -31.96
CA ALA A 154 -21.06 -22.14 -33.28
C ALA A 154 -19.85 -21.89 -34.19
N GLY A 155 -19.02 -22.92 -34.40
CA GLY A 155 -17.79 -22.81 -35.20
C GLY A 155 -16.54 -22.41 -34.39
N ALA A 156 -15.55 -21.87 -35.08
CA ALA A 156 -14.30 -21.39 -34.50
C ALA A 156 -14.38 -19.88 -34.24
N SER A 157 -13.59 -19.37 -33.29
CA SER A 157 -13.42 -17.93 -33.12
C SER A 157 -12.66 -17.34 -34.30
N GLU A 158 -13.12 -16.21 -34.82
CA GLU A 158 -12.51 -15.53 -35.96
C GLU A 158 -11.80 -14.24 -35.53
N ARG A 159 -10.92 -13.74 -36.41
CA ARG A 159 -10.27 -12.43 -36.26
C ARG A 159 -10.39 -11.66 -37.56
N PHE A 160 -10.47 -10.35 -37.44
CA PHE A 160 -10.45 -9.46 -38.60
C PHE A 160 -9.06 -9.36 -39.21
N SER A 161 -9.02 -8.90 -40.47
CA SER A 161 -7.76 -8.55 -41.12
C SER A 161 -7.18 -7.26 -40.55
N SER A 162 -5.87 -7.05 -40.66
CA SER A 162 -5.21 -5.82 -40.19
C SER A 162 -5.86 -4.54 -40.76
N PRO A 163 -6.15 -4.41 -42.07
CA PRO A 163 -6.82 -3.22 -42.60
C PRO A 163 -8.23 -3.01 -42.02
N GLU A 164 -8.99 -4.09 -41.82
CA GLU A 164 -10.32 -4.04 -41.22
C GLU A 164 -10.28 -3.59 -39.76
N THR A 165 -9.30 -4.08 -38.99
CA THR A 165 -9.07 -3.65 -37.60
C THR A 165 -8.74 -2.16 -37.51
N VAL A 166 -7.88 -1.64 -38.41
CA VAL A 166 -7.53 -0.22 -38.43
C VAL A 166 -8.79 0.64 -38.61
N GLN A 167 -9.63 0.34 -39.61
CA GLN A 167 -10.85 1.09 -39.89
C GLN A 167 -11.88 0.96 -38.75
N LEU A 168 -11.99 -0.22 -38.12
CA LEU A 168 -12.85 -0.45 -36.96
C LEU A 168 -12.41 0.40 -35.77
N VAL A 169 -11.11 0.38 -35.43
CA VAL A 169 -10.57 1.15 -34.31
C VAL A 169 -10.82 2.63 -34.51
N GLU A 170 -10.60 3.16 -35.71
CA GLU A 170 -10.88 4.57 -36.04
C GLU A 170 -12.36 4.91 -35.86
N SER A 171 -13.26 4.06 -36.37
CA SER A 171 -14.71 4.25 -36.25
C SER A 171 -15.18 4.21 -34.80
N VAL A 172 -14.63 3.31 -33.98
CA VAL A 172 -14.92 3.22 -32.54
C VAL A 172 -14.40 4.45 -31.81
N GLN A 173 -13.19 4.93 -32.10
CA GLN A 173 -12.66 6.16 -31.49
C GLN A 173 -13.53 7.37 -31.83
N THR A 174 -13.90 7.55 -33.11
CA THR A 174 -14.81 8.63 -33.52
C THR A 174 -16.14 8.54 -32.79
N TRP A 175 -16.73 7.34 -32.68
CA TRP A 175 -17.98 7.14 -31.96
C TRP A 175 -17.88 7.49 -30.47
N ARG A 176 -16.77 7.14 -29.79
CA ARG A 176 -16.57 7.45 -28.36
C ARG A 176 -16.66 8.94 -28.04
N TYR A 177 -16.30 9.84 -28.97
CA TYR A 177 -16.46 11.29 -28.79
C TYR A 177 -17.92 11.76 -28.86
N SER A 178 -18.81 10.93 -29.41
CA SER A 178 -20.23 11.26 -29.59
C SER A 178 -21.13 10.77 -28.45
N VAL A 179 -20.60 10.00 -27.50
CA VAL A 179 -21.37 9.37 -26.41
C VAL A 179 -20.72 9.55 -25.04
N ASP A 180 -21.55 9.42 -24.00
CA ASP A 180 -21.12 9.42 -22.60
C ASP A 180 -20.13 8.27 -22.31
N GLY A 181 -19.13 8.51 -21.44
CA GLY A 181 -18.10 7.53 -21.10
C GLY A 181 -18.64 6.23 -20.50
N ARG A 182 -19.83 6.24 -19.88
CA ARG A 182 -20.53 5.04 -19.40
C ARG A 182 -20.93 4.07 -20.52
N GLN A 183 -21.01 4.55 -21.76
CA GLN A 183 -21.36 3.73 -22.92
C GLN A 183 -20.13 3.13 -23.61
N HIS A 184 -18.91 3.61 -23.36
CA HIS A 184 -17.72 3.22 -24.12
C HIS A 184 -17.43 1.71 -24.08
N GLY A 185 -17.84 1.03 -23.00
CA GLY A 185 -17.57 -0.40 -22.81
C GLY A 185 -18.44 -1.34 -23.64
N PHE A 186 -19.57 -0.89 -24.17
CA PHE A 186 -20.54 -1.75 -24.87
C PHE A 186 -21.19 -1.03 -26.04
N PHE A 187 -21.15 -1.63 -27.22
CA PHE A 187 -21.60 -0.98 -28.45
C PHE A 187 -22.06 -1.99 -29.50
N LEU A 188 -22.66 -1.49 -30.56
CA LEU A 188 -23.05 -2.24 -31.75
C LEU A 188 -22.14 -1.84 -32.90
N ALA A 189 -21.77 -2.80 -33.74
CA ALA A 189 -21.01 -2.56 -34.95
C ALA A 189 -21.64 -3.27 -36.14
N LYS A 190 -21.64 -2.64 -37.31
CA LYS A 190 -22.05 -3.28 -38.56
C LYS A 190 -21.17 -2.87 -39.73
N ARG A 191 -21.07 -3.76 -40.72
CA ARG A 191 -20.49 -3.42 -42.03
C ARG A 191 -21.58 -2.83 -42.93
N VAL A 192 -21.30 -1.67 -43.52
CA VAL A 192 -22.18 -0.98 -44.46
C VAL A 192 -21.50 -0.92 -45.81
N TYR A 193 -22.11 -1.55 -46.81
CA TYR A 193 -21.60 -1.54 -48.18
C TYR A 193 -22.17 -0.32 -48.91
N PRO A 194 -21.35 0.46 -49.63
CA PRO A 194 -21.86 1.56 -50.42
C PRO A 194 -22.82 1.03 -51.48
N SER A 195 -23.98 1.67 -51.61
CA SER A 195 -24.91 1.43 -52.71
C SER A 195 -24.16 1.65 -54.03
N LYS A 196 -24.30 0.74 -55.02
CA LYS A 196 -23.89 1.08 -56.38
C LYS A 196 -24.59 2.39 -56.76
N PRO A 197 -23.89 3.39 -57.34
CA PRO A 197 -24.58 4.54 -57.89
C PRO A 197 -25.63 4.03 -58.88
N ALA A 198 -26.87 4.51 -58.77
CA ALA A 198 -27.80 4.40 -59.88
C ALA A 198 -27.13 5.04 -61.09
N GLU A 199 -27.18 4.38 -62.24
CA GLU A 199 -26.72 4.97 -63.50
C GLU A 199 -27.47 6.31 -63.71
N GLY A 200 -26.78 7.45 -63.52
CA GLY A 200 -27.31 8.75 -63.95
C GLY A 200 -27.18 9.99 -63.06
N GLU A 201 -26.48 10.00 -61.91
CA GLU A 201 -26.33 11.24 -61.13
C GLU A 201 -24.87 11.68 -60.96
N THR A 202 -24.40 12.52 -61.88
CA THR A 202 -23.21 13.34 -61.70
C THR A 202 -23.52 14.52 -60.79
N SER A 203 -23.09 14.46 -59.53
CA SER A 203 -22.94 15.65 -58.69
C SER A 203 -21.52 15.73 -58.15
N THR A 204 -20.81 16.77 -58.58
CA THR A 204 -19.47 17.15 -58.09
C THR A 204 -19.56 17.67 -56.65
N PRO A 205 -18.74 17.19 -55.69
CA PRO A 205 -18.68 17.79 -54.36
C PRO A 205 -17.93 19.14 -54.39
N GLN A 206 -18.60 20.22 -53.98
CA GLN A 206 -17.97 21.50 -53.65
C GLN A 206 -17.56 21.51 -52.17
N THR A 207 -16.43 20.87 -51.84
CA THR A 207 -15.67 21.13 -50.59
C THR A 207 -14.34 20.36 -50.63
N PRO A 208 -13.23 20.92 -50.08
CA PRO A 208 -11.96 20.21 -50.05
C PRO A 208 -12.09 18.98 -49.13
N GLN A 209 -11.97 17.78 -49.69
CA GLN A 209 -11.91 16.54 -48.92
C GLN A 209 -10.48 16.27 -48.49
N THR A 210 -10.28 15.99 -47.21
CA THR A 210 -9.05 15.42 -46.66
C THR A 210 -8.75 14.11 -47.41
N PRO A 211 -7.50 13.82 -47.82
CA PRO A 211 -7.18 12.58 -48.54
C PRO A 211 -7.58 11.37 -47.70
N GLN A 212 -8.61 10.63 -48.12
CA GLN A 212 -8.93 9.32 -47.53
C GLN A 212 -7.98 8.29 -48.15
N PRO A 213 -7.36 7.40 -47.36
CA PRO A 213 -6.74 6.20 -47.91
C PRO A 213 -7.79 5.47 -48.73
N GLU A 214 -7.46 5.02 -49.95
CA GLU A 214 -8.38 4.23 -50.77
C GLU A 214 -8.83 2.98 -49.98
N ASP A 215 -10.08 2.98 -49.49
CA ASP A 215 -10.67 1.92 -48.67
C ASP A 215 -10.87 0.64 -49.51
N GLY A 216 -9.82 -0.18 -49.65
CA GLY A 216 -9.84 -1.46 -50.36
C GLY A 216 -10.73 -2.56 -49.76
N LEU A 217 -11.52 -2.26 -48.72
CA LEU A 217 -12.37 -3.22 -48.00
C LEU A 217 -13.78 -3.37 -48.60
N GLY A 218 -14.25 -2.41 -49.39
CA GLY A 218 -15.58 -2.43 -50.01
C GLY A 218 -16.76 -2.22 -49.06
N PHE A 219 -16.51 -1.95 -47.77
CA PHE A 219 -17.50 -1.54 -46.78
C PHE A 219 -16.91 -0.49 -45.82
N LYS A 220 -17.79 0.14 -45.03
CA LYS A 220 -17.43 1.00 -43.91
C LYS A 220 -18.05 0.50 -42.61
N TRP A 221 -17.35 0.67 -41.50
CA TRP A 221 -17.91 0.39 -40.18
C TRP A 221 -18.89 1.49 -39.75
N ALA A 222 -20.05 1.07 -39.28
CA ALA A 222 -20.94 1.93 -38.51
C ALA A 222 -21.00 1.43 -37.06
N ILE A 223 -20.82 2.35 -36.11
CA ILE A 223 -20.81 2.07 -34.67
C ILE A 223 -22.00 2.78 -34.02
N GLY A 224 -22.68 2.10 -33.09
CA GLY A 224 -23.84 2.64 -32.38
C GLY A 224 -23.85 2.24 -30.90
N SER A 225 -24.57 3.00 -30.08
CA SER A 225 -24.88 2.62 -28.71
C SER A 225 -25.79 1.39 -28.66
N LEU A 226 -25.88 0.73 -27.49
CA LEU A 226 -26.82 -0.37 -27.30
C LEU A 226 -28.28 0.04 -27.54
N SER A 227 -28.64 1.30 -27.21
CA SER A 227 -29.98 1.85 -27.43
C SER A 227 -30.38 1.88 -28.91
N ALA A 228 -29.41 2.00 -29.83
CA ALA A 228 -29.65 2.04 -31.27
C ALA A 228 -30.25 0.72 -31.78
N PHE A 229 -30.11 -0.38 -31.05
CA PHE A 229 -30.79 -1.64 -31.38
C PHE A 229 -32.30 -1.43 -31.51
N LYS A 230 -32.91 -0.67 -30.59
CA LYS A 230 -34.35 -0.40 -30.56
C LYS A 230 -34.82 0.43 -31.76
N THR A 231 -33.95 1.29 -32.29
CA THR A 231 -34.24 2.13 -33.45
C THR A 231 -33.90 1.43 -34.77
N GLY A 232 -33.65 0.11 -34.74
CA GLY A 232 -33.41 -0.67 -35.94
C GLY A 232 -31.99 -0.55 -36.50
N PHE A 233 -30.97 -0.39 -35.65
CA PHE A 233 -29.57 -0.27 -36.09
C PHE A 233 -29.13 -1.39 -37.07
N PHE A 234 -29.65 -2.60 -36.90
CA PHE A 234 -29.36 -3.75 -37.76
C PHE A 234 -30.40 -4.03 -38.87
N ASN A 235 -31.39 -3.16 -39.05
CA ASN A 235 -32.38 -3.31 -40.12
C ASN A 235 -31.67 -3.36 -41.48
N ASP A 236 -32.11 -4.29 -42.33
CA ASP A 236 -31.60 -4.48 -43.70
C ASP A 236 -30.09 -4.83 -43.80
N VAL A 237 -29.46 -5.23 -42.69
CA VAL A 237 -28.05 -5.69 -42.66
C VAL A 237 -28.03 -7.22 -42.68
N ALA A 238 -27.16 -7.88 -43.44
CA ALA A 238 -27.06 -9.35 -43.38
C ALA A 238 -26.54 -9.83 -42.00
N PRO A 239 -26.97 -10.99 -41.46
CA PRO A 239 -26.54 -11.47 -40.14
C PRO A 239 -25.02 -11.51 -39.93
N LYS A 240 -24.26 -11.91 -40.96
CA LYS A 240 -22.79 -11.95 -40.98
C LYS A 240 -22.12 -10.59 -40.77
N ASP A 241 -22.85 -9.49 -40.99
CA ASP A 241 -22.35 -8.12 -40.93
C ASP A 241 -22.86 -7.37 -39.68
N ARG A 242 -23.48 -8.08 -38.72
CA ARG A 242 -24.01 -7.53 -37.46
C ARG A 242 -23.18 -8.02 -36.27
N TYR A 243 -22.69 -7.11 -35.44
CA TYR A 243 -21.84 -7.43 -34.29
C TYR A 243 -22.33 -6.72 -33.03
N VAL A 244 -22.53 -7.48 -31.95
CA VAL A 244 -22.73 -6.94 -30.60
C VAL A 244 -21.37 -6.96 -29.90
N ALA A 245 -20.88 -5.80 -29.48
CA ALA A 245 -19.50 -5.62 -29.06
C ALA A 245 -19.38 -5.18 -27.60
N PHE A 246 -18.28 -5.57 -26.99
CA PHE A 246 -17.85 -5.04 -25.70
C PHE A 246 -16.33 -4.88 -25.66
N ALA A 247 -15.85 -3.89 -24.90
CA ALA A 247 -14.44 -3.73 -24.62
C ALA A 247 -13.97 -4.88 -23.73
N ASP A 248 -13.16 -5.77 -24.30
CA ASP A 248 -12.75 -7.00 -23.64
C ASP A 248 -11.34 -6.84 -23.04
N PRO A 249 -11.20 -6.79 -21.70
CA PRO A 249 -9.90 -6.70 -21.07
C PRO A 249 -9.17 -8.06 -21.02
N SER A 250 -9.78 -9.16 -21.50
CA SER A 250 -9.15 -10.47 -21.58
C SER A 250 -8.13 -10.55 -22.71
N ASN A 251 -6.94 -11.08 -22.41
CA ASN A 251 -5.93 -11.41 -23.42
C ASN A 251 -5.87 -12.91 -23.73
N TYR A 252 -6.76 -13.73 -23.16
CA TYR A 252 -6.78 -15.16 -23.45
C TYR A 252 -7.20 -15.42 -24.90
N PRO A 253 -6.54 -16.32 -25.65
CA PRO A 253 -6.79 -16.51 -27.08
C PRO A 253 -8.23 -16.88 -27.45
N THR A 254 -8.93 -17.59 -26.56
CA THR A 254 -10.27 -18.15 -26.80
C THR A 254 -11.30 -17.74 -25.76
N ASN A 255 -10.87 -17.13 -24.66
CA ASN A 255 -11.74 -16.86 -23.51
C ASN A 255 -12.11 -15.38 -23.48
N PRO A 256 -13.38 -15.02 -23.71
CA PRO A 256 -13.85 -13.64 -23.55
C PRO A 256 -13.84 -13.22 -22.09
N GLY A 257 -13.81 -11.92 -21.84
CA GLY A 257 -13.94 -11.34 -20.51
C GLY A 257 -15.24 -11.68 -19.79
N TRP A 258 -15.20 -11.59 -18.46
CA TRP A 258 -16.27 -11.97 -17.54
C TRP A 258 -17.64 -11.32 -17.82
N MET A 259 -17.63 -10.05 -18.23
CA MET A 259 -18.79 -9.18 -18.45
C MET A 259 -19.66 -9.62 -19.63
N LEU A 260 -19.14 -10.44 -20.55
CA LEU A 260 -19.94 -11.03 -21.62
C LEU A 260 -21.12 -11.84 -21.08
N ARG A 261 -21.01 -12.43 -19.87
CA ARG A 261 -22.11 -13.15 -19.22
C ARG A 261 -23.35 -12.26 -19.05
N ASN A 262 -23.15 -11.04 -18.57
CA ASN A 262 -24.23 -10.08 -18.33
C ASN A 262 -24.79 -9.54 -19.66
N LEU A 263 -23.92 -9.26 -20.63
CA LEU A 263 -24.34 -8.83 -21.96
C LEU A 263 -25.22 -9.89 -22.66
N LEU A 264 -24.89 -11.16 -22.53
CA LEU A 264 -25.68 -12.25 -23.12
C LEU A 264 -27.06 -12.42 -22.47
N VAL A 265 -27.19 -12.08 -21.18
CA VAL A 265 -28.50 -12.01 -20.52
C VAL A 265 -29.31 -10.84 -21.07
N LEU A 266 -28.71 -9.66 -21.26
CA LEU A 266 -29.38 -8.52 -21.92
C LEU A 266 -29.87 -8.89 -23.32
N VAL A 267 -29.00 -9.47 -24.15
CA VAL A 267 -29.32 -9.89 -25.53
C VAL A 267 -30.53 -10.83 -25.56
N ARG A 268 -30.58 -11.78 -24.63
CA ARG A 268 -31.71 -12.71 -24.52
C ARG A 268 -32.97 -12.02 -24.01
N GLN A 269 -32.86 -11.27 -22.91
CA GLN A 269 -33.99 -10.70 -22.19
C GLN A 269 -34.70 -9.61 -22.98
N LEU A 270 -33.94 -8.66 -23.56
CA LEU A 270 -34.51 -7.50 -24.24
C LEU A 270 -34.67 -7.70 -25.74
N TRP A 271 -33.69 -8.34 -26.40
CA TRP A 271 -33.67 -8.44 -27.86
C TRP A 271 -34.22 -9.77 -28.37
N LYS A 272 -34.44 -10.74 -27.48
CA LYS A 272 -34.99 -12.07 -27.81
C LYS A 272 -34.18 -12.80 -28.89
N LEU A 273 -32.89 -12.47 -28.99
CA LEU A 273 -31.97 -13.11 -29.90
C LEU A 273 -31.46 -14.41 -29.27
N HIS A 274 -31.31 -15.42 -30.11
CA HIS A 274 -30.80 -16.75 -29.76
C HIS A 274 -29.61 -17.16 -30.65
N ASP A 275 -29.27 -16.32 -31.63
CA ASP A 275 -28.13 -16.43 -32.54
C ASP A 275 -27.54 -15.00 -32.67
N VAL A 276 -26.27 -14.83 -32.30
CA VAL A 276 -25.60 -13.52 -32.27
C VAL A 276 -24.12 -13.65 -32.56
N GLN A 277 -23.54 -12.67 -33.28
CA GLN A 277 -22.10 -12.50 -33.36
C GLN A 277 -21.63 -11.50 -32.31
N ILE A 278 -20.72 -11.95 -31.46
CA ILE A 278 -20.10 -11.14 -30.41
C ILE A 278 -18.72 -10.72 -30.86
N LEU A 279 -18.46 -9.41 -30.79
CA LEU A 279 -17.14 -8.83 -30.98
C LEU A 279 -16.50 -8.54 -29.61
N CYS A 280 -15.54 -9.36 -29.23
CA CYS A 280 -14.65 -9.09 -28.10
C CYS A 280 -13.60 -8.07 -28.53
N TYR A 281 -13.89 -6.78 -28.31
CA TYR A 281 -13.06 -5.68 -28.79
C TYR A 281 -11.81 -5.53 -27.92
N ARG A 282 -10.64 -5.92 -28.47
CA ARG A 282 -9.35 -5.97 -27.79
C ARG A 282 -8.28 -5.07 -28.44
N ASP A 283 -8.68 -4.30 -29.44
CA ASP A 283 -7.79 -3.47 -30.21
C ASP A 283 -7.66 -2.06 -29.61
N THR A 284 -6.45 -1.50 -29.69
CA THR A 284 -6.15 -0.16 -29.17
C THR A 284 -5.66 0.74 -30.30
N HIS A 285 -5.85 2.05 -30.14
CA HIS A 285 -5.42 3.02 -31.16
C HIS A 285 -3.91 2.95 -31.46
N GLN A 286 -3.10 2.69 -30.43
CA GLN A 286 -1.64 2.57 -30.54
C GLN A 286 -1.18 1.33 -31.33
N ARG A 287 -1.96 0.24 -31.31
CA ARG A 287 -1.64 -1.05 -31.97
C ARG A 287 -2.76 -1.49 -32.92
N ARG A 288 -3.37 -0.53 -33.61
CA ARG A 288 -4.55 -0.73 -34.46
C ARG A 288 -4.29 -1.60 -35.69
N ASP A 289 -3.03 -1.80 -36.05
CA ASP A 289 -2.57 -2.68 -37.11
C ASP A 289 -2.49 -4.17 -36.67
N GLN A 290 -2.59 -4.44 -35.36
CA GLN A 290 -2.52 -5.78 -34.79
C GLN A 290 -3.93 -6.29 -34.43
N PRO A 291 -4.49 -7.26 -35.17
CA PRO A 291 -5.83 -7.79 -34.92
C PRO A 291 -5.85 -8.69 -33.68
N ASN A 292 -6.22 -8.11 -32.53
CA ASN A 292 -6.36 -8.78 -31.25
C ASN A 292 -7.81 -9.13 -30.92
N SER A 293 -8.78 -8.40 -31.47
CA SER A 293 -10.21 -8.67 -31.24
C SER A 293 -10.63 -10.05 -31.72
N LEU A 294 -11.56 -10.66 -30.98
CA LEU A 294 -12.15 -11.96 -31.33
C LEU A 294 -13.59 -11.79 -31.75
N VAL A 295 -14.00 -12.50 -32.80
CA VAL A 295 -15.39 -12.66 -33.19
C VAL A 295 -15.87 -14.05 -32.79
N LEU A 296 -16.95 -14.10 -32.02
CA LEU A 296 -17.57 -15.32 -31.53
C LEU A 296 -18.99 -15.42 -32.05
N HIS A 297 -19.29 -16.44 -32.84
CA HIS A 297 -20.68 -16.75 -33.20
C HIS A 297 -21.32 -17.62 -32.12
N LEU A 298 -22.26 -17.06 -31.37
CA LEU A 298 -22.88 -17.71 -30.23
C LEU A 298 -24.33 -18.05 -30.51
N GLN A 299 -24.71 -19.28 -30.17
CA GLN A 299 -26.06 -19.80 -30.29
C GLN A 299 -26.56 -20.35 -28.97
N SER A 300 -27.84 -20.18 -28.71
CA SER A 300 -28.57 -20.77 -27.60
C SER A 300 -29.93 -21.25 -28.09
N PRO A 301 -30.54 -22.28 -27.49
CA PRO A 301 -31.95 -22.55 -27.73
C PRO A 301 -32.80 -21.31 -27.41
N PRO A 302 -33.84 -21.02 -28.21
CA PRO A 302 -34.75 -19.92 -27.95
C PRO A 302 -35.60 -20.23 -26.72
N ILE A 303 -35.71 -19.26 -25.82
CA ILE A 303 -36.59 -19.29 -24.66
C ILE A 303 -37.26 -17.93 -24.49
N ASP A 304 -38.40 -17.92 -23.82
CA ASP A 304 -39.04 -16.67 -23.42
C ASP A 304 -38.18 -15.90 -22.39
N PRO A 305 -38.32 -14.56 -22.31
CA PRO A 305 -37.67 -13.75 -21.29
C PRO A 305 -37.95 -14.30 -19.87
N LEU A 306 -36.93 -14.29 -19.03
CA LEU A 306 -37.04 -14.83 -17.68
C LEU A 306 -37.86 -13.88 -16.80
N PRO A 307 -38.84 -14.38 -16.02
CA PRO A 307 -39.62 -13.55 -15.10
C PRO A 307 -38.85 -13.16 -13.84
N GLU A 308 -37.88 -13.99 -13.43
CA GLU A 308 -37.07 -13.80 -12.22
C GLU A 308 -35.58 -13.79 -12.55
N MET A 309 -34.80 -13.19 -11.65
CA MET A 309 -33.34 -13.11 -11.79
C MET A 309 -32.74 -14.52 -11.85
N PRO A 310 -31.89 -14.82 -12.86
CA PRO A 310 -31.26 -16.13 -12.97
C PRO A 310 -30.22 -16.36 -11.86
N LYS A 311 -29.71 -17.59 -11.79
CA LYS A 311 -28.61 -17.95 -10.89
C LYS A 311 -27.40 -17.01 -11.08
N VAL A 312 -26.76 -16.67 -9.97
CA VAL A 312 -25.66 -15.69 -9.94
C VAL A 312 -24.37 -16.29 -9.38
N THR A 313 -23.24 -15.79 -9.87
CA THR A 313 -21.89 -16.06 -9.36
C THR A 313 -21.05 -14.81 -9.47
N GLY A 314 -19.87 -14.75 -8.85
CA GLY A 314 -19.00 -13.59 -9.03
C GLY A 314 -17.93 -13.34 -7.98
N TRP A 315 -17.90 -14.09 -6.89
CA TRP A 315 -16.85 -13.90 -5.88
C TRP A 315 -15.46 -14.15 -6.47
N GLU A 316 -14.58 -13.18 -6.27
CA GLU A 316 -13.19 -13.25 -6.68
C GLU A 316 -12.47 -14.41 -5.99
N ARG A 317 -11.55 -15.04 -6.73
CA ARG A 317 -10.65 -16.05 -6.19
C ARG A 317 -9.30 -15.41 -5.91
N ASN A 318 -8.67 -15.78 -4.81
CA ASN A 318 -7.30 -15.37 -4.53
C ASN A 318 -6.31 -16.03 -5.51
N GLU A 319 -5.03 -15.67 -5.43
CA GLU A 319 -3.96 -16.22 -6.29
C GLU A 319 -3.84 -17.75 -6.24
N VAL A 320 -4.30 -18.38 -5.15
CA VAL A 320 -4.33 -19.85 -4.95
C VAL A 320 -5.63 -20.48 -5.48
N GLY A 321 -6.50 -19.71 -6.13
CA GLY A 321 -7.75 -20.17 -6.73
C GLY A 321 -8.89 -20.41 -5.74
N LYS A 322 -8.74 -20.02 -4.47
CA LYS A 322 -9.76 -20.19 -3.42
C LYS A 322 -10.64 -18.95 -3.29
N LEU A 323 -11.91 -19.15 -2.97
CA LEU A 323 -12.84 -18.08 -2.59
C LEU A 323 -12.53 -17.67 -1.15
N ALA A 324 -11.64 -16.70 -0.99
CA ALA A 324 -11.14 -16.26 0.31
C ALA A 324 -10.94 -14.75 0.34
N THR A 325 -11.08 -14.19 1.54
CA THR A 325 -10.72 -12.81 1.85
C THR A 325 -9.24 -12.55 1.56
N THR A 326 -8.97 -11.39 0.95
CA THR A 326 -7.63 -10.85 0.83
C THR A 326 -7.38 -9.88 1.99
N THR A 327 -6.23 -9.99 2.65
CA THR A 327 -5.83 -9.06 3.72
C THR A 327 -4.49 -8.42 3.37
N VAL A 328 -4.44 -7.09 3.41
CA VAL A 328 -3.24 -6.30 3.16
C VAL A 328 -2.79 -5.62 4.46
N ASP A 329 -1.51 -5.72 4.79
CA ASP A 329 -0.88 -5.05 5.93
C ASP A 329 -0.14 -3.81 5.42
N LEU A 330 -0.63 -2.64 5.81
CA LEU A 330 -0.09 -1.35 5.39
C LEU A 330 0.57 -0.60 6.55
N ALA A 331 0.85 -1.28 7.67
CA ALA A 331 1.47 -0.65 8.83
C ALA A 331 2.82 -0.01 8.47
N GLU A 332 3.63 -0.63 7.61
CA GLU A 332 4.91 -0.04 7.17
C GLU A 332 4.76 1.27 6.40
N TYR A 333 3.61 1.52 5.76
CA TYR A 333 3.36 2.69 4.92
C TYR A 333 2.50 3.75 5.60
N MET A 334 1.78 3.38 6.66
CA MET A 334 0.76 4.22 7.29
C MET A 334 0.99 4.48 8.79
N ASP A 335 1.80 3.67 9.48
CA ASP A 335 2.11 3.85 10.91
C ASP A 335 3.22 4.90 11.09
N PRO A 336 2.95 6.07 11.70
CA PRO A 336 3.95 7.12 11.89
C PRO A 336 5.18 6.65 12.67
N THR A 337 5.02 5.74 13.62
CA THR A 337 6.13 5.23 14.43
C THR A 337 7.05 4.34 13.59
N ARG A 338 6.48 3.48 12.73
CA ARG A 338 7.28 2.65 11.82
C ARG A 338 7.97 3.48 10.74
N LEU A 339 7.28 4.50 10.22
CA LEU A 339 7.87 5.44 9.26
C LEU A 339 9.08 6.18 9.86
N ALA A 340 8.98 6.61 11.12
CA ALA A 340 10.10 7.24 11.83
C ALA A 340 11.27 6.26 12.03
N ASP A 341 11.01 5.01 12.44
CA ASP A 341 12.03 3.96 12.60
C ASP A 341 12.76 3.67 11.27
N GLN A 342 12.01 3.52 10.18
CA GLN A 342 12.58 3.30 8.85
C GLN A 342 13.44 4.49 8.39
N ALA A 343 13.00 5.72 8.64
CA ALA A 343 13.75 6.92 8.26
C ALA A 343 15.09 7.03 9.02
N VAL A 344 15.10 6.72 10.32
CA VAL A 344 16.33 6.68 11.14
C VAL A 344 17.29 5.61 10.62
N ASP A 345 16.79 4.39 10.42
CA ASP A 345 17.61 3.28 9.92
C ASP A 345 18.14 3.52 8.51
N LEU A 346 17.36 4.18 7.64
CA LEU A 346 17.79 4.55 6.29
C LEU A 346 18.97 5.53 6.32
N ASN A 347 18.96 6.51 7.22
CA ASN A 347 20.07 7.47 7.35
C ASN A 347 21.40 6.77 7.65
N LEU A 348 21.38 5.82 8.59
CA LEU A 348 22.57 5.03 8.95
C LEU A 348 22.99 4.10 7.80
N LYS A 349 22.03 3.45 7.12
CA LYS A 349 22.31 2.62 5.94
C LYS A 349 22.95 3.43 4.81
N LEU A 350 22.56 4.69 4.63
CA LEU A 350 23.18 5.58 3.64
C LEU A 350 24.66 5.87 3.98
N ILE A 351 25.01 6.03 5.26
CA ILE A 351 26.42 6.17 5.68
C ILE A 351 27.20 4.88 5.34
N LYS A 352 26.64 3.72 5.68
CA LYS A 352 27.22 2.41 5.32
C LYS A 352 27.47 2.30 3.82
N TRP A 353 26.45 2.52 3.00
CA TRP A 353 26.56 2.33 1.55
C TRP A 353 27.49 3.33 0.87
N ARG A 354 27.56 4.57 1.37
CA ARG A 354 28.31 5.65 0.71
C ARG A 354 29.75 5.80 1.19
N LEU A 355 30.02 5.55 2.48
CA LEU A 355 31.27 5.92 3.11
C LEU A 355 32.01 4.73 3.71
N VAL A 356 31.30 3.86 4.45
CA VAL A 356 31.94 2.76 5.20
C VAL A 356 31.17 1.46 4.99
N PRO A 357 31.36 0.75 3.86
CA PRO A 357 30.57 -0.44 3.51
C PRO A 357 30.66 -1.58 4.53
N ASP A 358 31.79 -1.69 5.22
CA ASP A 358 32.06 -2.77 6.16
C ASP A 358 31.55 -2.48 7.58
N ILE A 359 30.94 -1.31 7.85
CA ILE A 359 30.38 -1.01 9.17
C ILE A 359 29.20 -1.94 9.48
N ASP A 360 29.25 -2.56 10.65
CA ASP A 360 28.14 -3.36 11.18
C ASP A 360 27.23 -2.47 12.05
N LEU A 361 26.17 -1.97 11.42
CA LEU A 361 25.17 -1.14 12.09
C LEU A 361 24.29 -1.96 13.04
N ASP A 362 24.15 -3.27 12.83
CA ASP A 362 23.28 -4.11 13.65
C ASP A 362 23.92 -4.34 15.02
N VAL A 363 25.26 -4.47 15.08
CA VAL A 363 25.99 -4.52 16.35
C VAL A 363 25.76 -3.25 17.17
N ILE A 364 25.86 -2.07 16.54
CA ILE A 364 25.63 -0.79 17.22
C ILE A 364 24.18 -0.69 17.69
N LYS A 365 23.21 -0.99 16.82
CA LYS A 365 21.78 -0.91 17.11
C LYS A 365 21.38 -1.77 18.33
N ASN A 366 21.93 -2.98 18.41
CA ASN A 366 21.59 -3.97 19.43
C ASN A 366 22.40 -3.85 20.73
N THR A 367 23.41 -2.98 20.78
CA THR A 367 24.22 -2.76 21.99
C THR A 367 23.37 -2.12 23.09
N LYS A 368 23.36 -2.70 24.29
CA LYS A 368 22.70 -2.15 25.47
C LYS A 368 23.66 -1.24 26.24
N CYS A 369 23.30 0.03 26.38
CA CYS A 369 24.15 1.05 26.99
C CYS A 369 23.64 1.48 28.36
N LEU A 370 24.47 1.32 29.39
CA LEU A 370 24.23 1.87 30.73
C LEU A 370 25.00 3.18 30.89
N LEU A 371 24.31 4.29 31.18
CA LEU A 371 24.90 5.59 31.44
C LEU A 371 24.83 5.91 32.93
N LEU A 372 25.99 5.88 33.58
CA LEU A 372 26.12 6.29 34.98
C LEU A 372 26.37 7.81 35.02
N GLY A 373 25.29 8.55 35.28
CA GLY A 373 25.21 10.01 35.23
C GLY A 373 24.28 10.48 34.11
N ALA A 374 23.26 11.26 34.47
CA ALA A 374 22.30 11.91 33.56
C ALA A 374 22.54 13.44 33.47
N GLY A 375 23.71 13.91 33.88
CA GLY A 375 24.14 15.30 33.74
C GLY A 375 24.50 15.68 32.30
N THR A 376 25.43 16.63 32.14
CA THR A 376 25.85 17.16 30.83
C THR A 376 26.33 16.05 29.91
N LEU A 377 27.28 15.24 30.38
CA LEU A 377 27.83 14.13 29.60
C LEU A 377 26.75 13.08 29.27
N GLY A 378 25.97 12.65 30.26
CA GLY A 378 24.89 11.68 30.09
C GLY A 378 23.91 12.06 28.99
N SER A 379 23.47 13.32 29.02
CA SER A 379 22.51 13.86 28.07
C SER A 379 23.04 13.89 26.64
N TYR A 380 24.28 14.34 26.43
CA TYR A 380 24.88 14.39 25.09
C TYR A 380 25.26 13.00 24.56
N VAL A 381 25.83 12.14 25.40
CA VAL A 381 26.17 10.75 25.02
C VAL A 381 24.91 10.00 24.61
N ALA A 382 23.82 10.11 25.36
CA ALA A 382 22.55 9.46 25.02
C ALA A 382 21.99 9.90 23.66
N ARG A 383 22.01 11.21 23.37
CA ARG A 383 21.59 11.73 22.05
C ARG A 383 22.47 11.20 20.91
N ASN A 384 23.78 11.11 21.13
CA ASN A 384 24.70 10.54 20.15
C ASN A 384 24.46 9.04 19.92
N LEU A 385 24.25 8.26 20.99
CA LEU A 385 23.94 6.84 20.90
C LEU A 385 22.64 6.61 20.12
N MET A 386 21.59 7.37 20.41
CA MET A 386 20.33 7.34 19.66
C MET A 386 20.53 7.72 18.19
N GLY A 387 21.33 8.75 17.91
CA GLY A 387 21.69 9.14 16.54
C GLY A 387 22.42 8.05 15.76
N TRP A 388 23.17 7.19 16.45
CA TRP A 388 23.82 5.99 15.89
C TRP A 388 22.93 4.74 15.89
N GLY A 389 21.67 4.87 16.28
CA GLY A 389 20.69 3.80 16.19
C GLY A 389 20.61 2.88 17.42
N VAL A 390 21.33 3.15 18.50
CA VAL A 390 21.23 2.37 19.75
C VAL A 390 19.79 2.38 20.27
N ARG A 391 19.25 1.19 20.57
CA ARG A 391 17.85 1.04 21.00
C ARG A 391 17.66 0.87 22.50
N LYS A 392 18.63 0.33 23.25
CA LYS A 392 18.50 0.14 24.70
C LYS A 392 19.43 1.06 25.47
N ILE A 393 18.87 2.01 26.21
CA ILE A 393 19.62 3.01 26.98
C ILE A 393 19.08 3.07 28.41
N SER A 394 19.94 2.92 29.42
CA SER A 394 19.52 3.06 30.81
C SER A 394 20.35 4.10 31.55
N PHE A 395 19.68 4.97 32.31
CA PHE A 395 20.30 6.04 33.08
C PHE A 395 20.33 5.71 34.57
N VAL A 396 21.43 6.06 35.23
CA VAL A 396 21.55 6.07 36.69
C VAL A 396 21.94 7.47 37.14
N ASP A 397 21.13 8.10 37.99
CA ASP A 397 21.40 9.41 38.57
C ASP A 397 20.55 9.62 39.83
N ASN A 398 21.10 10.23 40.87
CA ASN A 398 20.37 10.50 42.13
C ASN A 398 19.89 11.95 42.27
N GLY A 399 20.23 12.81 41.30
CA GLY A 399 19.96 14.24 41.34
C GLY A 399 18.58 14.61 40.78
N THR A 400 18.11 15.78 41.19
CA THR A 400 16.96 16.46 40.59
C THR A 400 17.40 17.53 39.61
N VAL A 401 16.53 17.86 38.65
CA VAL A 401 16.77 18.92 37.67
C VAL A 401 16.68 20.30 38.34
N SER A 402 17.74 21.10 38.22
CA SER A 402 17.81 22.47 38.74
C SER A 402 17.76 23.52 37.61
N PHE A 403 17.41 24.77 37.93
CA PHE A 403 17.25 25.85 36.93
C PHE A 403 18.47 26.11 36.02
N SER A 404 19.68 25.78 36.47
CA SER A 404 20.90 25.94 35.66
C SER A 404 21.16 24.78 34.70
N ASN A 405 20.42 23.68 34.82
CA ASN A 405 20.64 22.45 34.06
C ASN A 405 20.14 22.49 32.61
N PRO A 406 18.92 22.96 32.28
CA PRO A 406 18.38 22.89 30.92
C PRO A 406 19.29 23.50 29.84
N VAL A 407 20.02 24.56 30.16
CA VAL A 407 20.95 25.23 29.22
C VAL A 407 22.24 24.45 28.96
N ARG A 408 22.52 23.39 29.73
CA ARG A 408 23.73 22.55 29.63
C ARG A 408 23.43 21.07 29.38
N GLN A 409 22.21 20.64 29.68
CA GLN A 409 21.79 19.23 29.73
C GLN A 409 20.58 19.05 28.80
N PRO A 410 20.80 18.68 27.53
CA PRO A 410 19.78 18.75 26.46
C PRO A 410 18.65 17.71 26.54
N LEU A 411 18.44 17.10 27.70
CA LEU A 411 17.32 16.21 27.99
C LEU A 411 16.32 16.82 28.98
N PHE A 412 16.54 18.06 29.43
CA PHE A 412 15.69 18.74 30.41
C PHE A 412 15.25 20.12 29.90
N ASP A 413 14.01 20.47 30.19
CA ASP A 413 13.41 21.77 29.91
C ASP A 413 13.21 22.61 31.19
N PHE A 414 12.86 23.88 31.03
CA PHE A 414 12.53 24.77 32.16
C PHE A 414 11.42 24.20 33.05
N LYS A 415 10.39 23.57 32.46
CA LYS A 415 9.26 22.96 33.18
C LYS A 415 9.72 21.87 34.15
N ASP A 416 10.82 21.18 33.84
CA ASP A 416 11.35 20.07 34.63
C ASP A 416 12.02 20.55 35.93
N CYS A 417 12.31 21.86 36.03
CA CYS A 417 12.87 22.51 37.21
C CYS A 417 11.81 22.90 38.26
N LEU A 418 10.53 22.95 37.86
CA LEU A 418 9.46 23.43 38.72
C LEU A 418 9.15 22.43 39.83
N GLY A 419 8.56 22.90 40.94
CA GLY A 419 8.13 22.01 42.04
C GLY A 419 9.27 21.30 42.79
N GLY A 420 10.48 21.86 42.78
CA GLY A 420 11.66 21.24 43.42
C GLY A 420 12.52 20.40 42.47
N GLY A 421 12.14 20.32 41.19
CA GLY A 421 12.88 19.60 40.16
C GLY A 421 12.49 18.12 40.09
N VAL A 422 12.26 17.63 38.87
CA VAL A 422 12.02 16.20 38.63
C VAL A 422 13.30 15.38 38.77
N GLN A 423 13.17 14.08 39.00
CA GLN A 423 14.32 13.16 39.08
C GLN A 423 14.99 13.01 37.71
N LYS A 424 16.30 13.27 37.64
CA LYS A 424 17.05 13.31 36.37
C LYS A 424 17.00 11.99 35.61
N ALA A 425 17.22 10.87 36.29
CA ALA A 425 17.29 9.56 35.64
C ALA A 425 15.98 9.21 34.91
N HIS A 426 14.84 9.38 35.58
CA HIS A 426 13.52 9.12 35.00
C HIS A 426 13.24 10.09 33.85
N ARG A 427 13.42 11.39 34.08
CA ARG A 427 13.12 12.41 33.07
C ARG A 427 13.98 12.27 31.82
N ALA A 428 15.26 11.92 31.97
CA ALA A 428 16.15 11.67 30.84
C ALA A 428 15.64 10.50 29.98
N ALA A 429 15.17 9.42 30.62
CA ALA A 429 14.63 8.27 29.91
C ALA A 429 13.33 8.60 29.16
N ASP A 430 12.40 9.29 29.83
CA ASP A 430 11.15 9.74 29.23
C ASP A 430 11.41 10.67 28.03
N MET A 431 12.37 11.59 28.15
CA MET A 431 12.73 12.50 27.07
C MET A 431 13.30 11.76 25.84
N LEU A 432 14.05 10.66 26.04
CA LEU A 432 14.49 9.85 24.89
C LEU A 432 13.31 9.22 24.15
N GLN A 433 12.31 8.71 24.87
CA GLN A 433 11.10 8.13 24.29
C GLN A 433 10.24 9.19 23.58
N GLU A 434 10.20 10.42 24.09
CA GLU A 434 9.55 11.56 23.43
C GLU A 434 10.27 11.97 22.13
N ILE A 435 11.61 11.92 22.09
CA ILE A 435 12.39 12.22 20.89
C ILE A 435 12.20 11.13 19.83
N TYR A 436 12.28 9.86 20.23
CA TYR A 436 12.14 8.72 19.32
C TYR A 436 11.44 7.55 20.04
N PRO A 437 10.15 7.28 19.74
CA PRO A 437 9.37 6.26 20.45
C PRO A 437 9.87 4.82 20.30
N GLY A 438 10.78 4.56 19.35
CA GLY A 438 11.36 3.22 19.16
C GLY A 438 12.54 2.90 20.09
N VAL A 439 12.98 3.84 20.94
CA VAL A 439 14.01 3.59 21.96
C VAL A 439 13.39 2.92 23.20
N ASP A 440 14.02 1.85 23.67
CA ASP A 440 13.78 1.27 24.99
C ASP A 440 14.69 1.98 25.99
N SER A 441 14.12 2.95 26.72
CA SER A 441 14.85 3.75 27.70
C SER A 441 14.28 3.61 29.11
N ALA A 442 15.16 3.48 30.11
CA ALA A 442 14.79 3.38 31.53
C ALA A 442 15.70 4.26 32.41
N GLY A 443 15.16 4.74 33.53
CA GLY A 443 15.90 5.54 34.50
C GLY A 443 15.85 4.93 35.89
N TYR A 444 16.97 4.96 36.61
CA TYR A 444 17.11 4.42 37.96
C TYR A 444 17.66 5.48 38.90
N VAL A 445 16.87 5.86 39.91
CA VAL A 445 17.25 6.85 40.91
C VAL A 445 17.98 6.14 42.06
N MET A 446 19.32 6.22 42.04
CA MET A 446 20.16 5.68 43.10
C MET A 446 21.51 6.37 43.16
N SER A 447 22.13 6.36 44.34
CA SER A 447 23.50 6.85 44.51
C SER A 447 24.52 5.79 44.09
N VAL A 448 25.64 6.22 43.51
CA VAL A 448 26.82 5.37 43.33
C VAL A 448 27.74 5.59 44.53
N PRO A 449 28.02 4.55 45.35
CA PRO A 449 28.89 4.69 46.52
C PRO A 449 30.28 5.23 46.14
N MET A 450 30.67 6.33 46.77
CA MET A 450 31.95 6.99 46.53
C MET A 450 33.05 6.38 47.42
N ALA A 451 34.20 6.08 46.83
CA ALA A 451 35.36 5.64 47.59
C ALA A 451 35.78 6.70 48.63
N GLY A 452 36.16 6.26 49.84
CA GLY A 452 36.62 7.13 50.93
C GLY A 452 35.52 7.81 51.75
N HIS A 453 34.24 7.66 51.40
CA HIS A 453 33.12 8.20 52.18
C HIS A 453 32.58 7.16 53.17
N PRO A 454 32.18 7.56 54.40
CA PRO A 454 31.64 6.64 55.39
C PRO A 454 30.25 6.12 54.98
N ILE A 455 29.99 4.85 55.24
CA ILE A 455 28.67 4.24 55.05
C ILE A 455 27.80 4.59 56.26
N THR A 456 26.77 5.39 56.04
CA THR A 456 25.84 5.85 57.09
C THR A 456 24.57 5.02 57.15
N ASP A 457 24.16 4.39 56.04
CA ASP A 457 22.97 3.55 55.90
C ASP A 457 23.33 2.27 55.12
N GLU A 458 23.78 1.26 55.85
CA GLU A 458 24.28 0.00 55.27
C GLU A 458 23.20 -0.76 54.46
N PRO A 459 21.95 -0.94 54.93
CA PRO A 459 20.91 -1.59 54.15
C PRO A 459 20.64 -0.89 52.82
N LYS A 460 20.57 0.45 52.80
CA LYS A 460 20.35 1.21 51.57
C LYS A 460 21.53 1.06 50.61
N VAL A 461 22.75 1.28 51.09
CA VAL A 461 23.96 1.20 50.27
C VAL A 461 24.14 -0.20 49.69
N LYS A 462 23.80 -1.25 50.45
CA LYS A 462 23.80 -2.62 49.94
C LYS A 462 22.79 -2.83 48.82
N GLY A 463 21.57 -2.30 48.96
CA GLY A 463 20.56 -2.36 47.89
C GLY A 463 21.01 -1.63 46.62
N GLU A 464 21.59 -0.43 46.74
CA GLU A 464 22.12 0.33 45.59
C GLU A 464 23.32 -0.38 44.94
N PHE A 465 24.17 -1.04 45.73
CA PHE A 465 25.28 -1.88 45.24
C PHE A 465 24.75 -3.06 44.41
N GLU A 466 23.75 -3.78 44.93
CA GLU A 466 23.16 -4.93 44.26
C GLU A 466 22.46 -4.54 42.95
N LEU A 467 21.72 -3.42 42.97
CA LEU A 467 21.08 -2.87 41.77
C LEU A 467 22.12 -2.42 40.72
N LEU A 468 23.18 -1.72 41.13
CA LEU A 468 24.25 -1.31 40.21
C LEU A 468 24.92 -2.53 39.55
N LYS A 469 25.19 -3.58 40.33
CA LYS A 469 25.73 -4.83 39.80
C LYS A 469 24.79 -5.45 38.77
N GLN A 470 23.51 -5.57 39.10
CA GLN A 470 22.49 -6.11 38.17
C GLN A 470 22.48 -5.31 36.86
N LEU A 471 22.43 -3.98 36.94
CA LEU A 471 22.41 -3.13 35.75
C LEU A 471 23.67 -3.30 34.90
N ILE A 472 24.85 -3.40 35.51
CA ILE A 472 26.11 -3.65 34.79
C ILE A 472 26.06 -5.02 34.09
N ASP A 473 25.56 -6.06 34.77
CA ASP A 473 25.47 -7.41 34.21
C ASP A 473 24.49 -7.50 33.02
N GLU A 474 23.39 -6.74 33.05
CA GLU A 474 22.35 -6.71 32.00
C GLU A 474 22.73 -5.92 30.74
N HIS A 475 23.72 -5.03 30.83
CA HIS A 475 24.14 -4.14 29.74
C HIS A 475 25.46 -4.57 29.11
N ASP A 476 25.71 -4.19 27.85
CA ASP A 476 26.90 -4.58 27.10
C ASP A 476 28.04 -3.58 27.29
N VAL A 477 27.69 -2.28 27.33
CA VAL A 477 28.63 -1.17 27.48
C VAL A 477 28.22 -0.26 28.63
N VAL A 478 29.17 0.10 29.48
CA VAL A 478 28.98 0.99 30.63
C VAL A 478 29.72 2.31 30.40
N PHE A 479 28.98 3.41 30.42
CA PHE A 479 29.51 4.76 30.32
C PHE A 479 29.64 5.39 31.71
N LEU A 480 30.86 5.74 32.11
CA LEU A 480 31.14 6.44 33.36
C LEU A 480 31.15 7.95 33.13
N LEU A 481 30.04 8.59 33.47
CA LEU A 481 29.74 10.00 33.19
C LEU A 481 29.43 10.79 34.48
N LEU A 482 30.03 10.33 35.59
CA LEU A 482 29.83 10.83 36.95
C LEU A 482 30.68 12.07 37.23
N ASP A 483 30.32 12.86 38.24
CA ASP A 483 30.98 14.16 38.46
C ASP A 483 32.39 14.07 39.06
N THR A 484 32.68 13.01 39.82
CA THR A 484 33.92 12.91 40.63
C THR A 484 34.76 11.68 40.32
N ARG A 485 36.04 11.66 40.75
CA ARG A 485 36.92 10.49 40.60
C ARG A 485 36.46 9.35 41.53
N GLU A 486 36.02 9.69 42.73
CA GLU A 486 35.65 8.77 43.80
C GLU A 486 34.42 7.93 43.43
N SER A 487 33.44 8.54 42.76
CA SER A 487 32.22 7.87 42.29
C SER A 487 32.47 6.90 41.13
N ARG A 488 33.58 7.05 40.39
CA ARG A 488 33.94 6.18 39.25
C ARG A 488 34.60 4.86 39.68
N TRP A 489 35.10 4.79 40.92
CA TRP A 489 35.89 3.65 41.39
C TRP A 489 35.08 2.35 41.39
N LEU A 490 33.94 2.34 42.10
CA LEU A 490 33.13 1.13 42.24
C LEU A 490 32.61 0.61 40.89
N PRO A 491 31.99 1.44 40.02
CA PRO A 491 31.57 0.98 38.69
C PRO A 491 32.72 0.45 37.83
N THR A 492 33.91 1.05 37.92
CA THR A 492 35.10 0.58 37.21
C THR A 492 35.46 -0.84 37.63
N VAL A 493 35.50 -1.10 38.93
CA VAL A 493 35.82 -2.43 39.47
C VAL A 493 34.75 -3.46 39.07
N MET A 494 33.47 -3.12 39.25
CA MET A 494 32.36 -4.01 38.91
C MET A 494 32.34 -4.37 37.43
N ALA A 495 32.41 -3.37 36.54
CA ALA A 495 32.34 -3.60 35.11
C ALA A 495 33.54 -4.40 34.59
N LYS A 496 34.75 -4.13 35.10
CA LYS A 496 35.94 -4.94 34.78
C LYS A 496 35.80 -6.38 35.26
N ALA A 497 35.25 -6.60 36.45
CA ALA A 497 34.99 -7.93 36.99
C ALA A 497 33.95 -8.71 36.16
N ALA A 498 32.93 -8.02 35.66
CA ALA A 498 31.87 -8.56 34.80
C ALA A 498 32.26 -8.66 33.31
N GLY A 499 33.49 -8.29 32.93
CA GLY A 499 33.95 -8.35 31.55
C GLY A 499 33.25 -7.38 30.60
N LYS A 500 32.76 -6.25 31.11
CA LYS A 500 32.01 -5.25 30.33
C LYS A 500 32.94 -4.22 29.70
N LEU A 501 32.56 -3.71 28.52
CA LEU A 501 33.25 -2.59 27.90
C LEU A 501 32.92 -1.31 28.67
N VAL A 502 33.95 -0.58 29.11
CA VAL A 502 33.77 0.65 29.88
C VAL A 502 34.32 1.85 29.13
N MET A 503 33.47 2.85 28.94
CA MET A 503 33.82 4.15 28.36
C MET A 503 33.76 5.21 29.45
N ASN A 504 34.91 5.75 29.82
CA ASN A 504 34.99 6.79 30.84
C ASN A 504 35.19 8.16 30.18
N ALA A 505 34.36 9.14 30.54
CA ALA A 505 34.53 10.52 30.15
C ALA A 505 34.55 11.44 31.39
N ALA A 506 35.57 12.28 31.53
CA ALA A 506 35.67 13.27 32.61
C ALA A 506 36.02 14.65 32.05
N LEU A 507 35.57 15.70 32.74
CA LEU A 507 35.73 17.09 32.33
C LEU A 507 36.58 17.84 33.35
N GLY A 508 37.59 18.55 32.86
CA GLY A 508 38.25 19.66 33.56
C GLY A 508 37.56 20.99 33.22
N PHE A 509 38.21 22.10 33.54
CA PHE A 509 37.68 23.44 33.23
C PHE A 509 37.61 23.71 31.72
N ASP A 510 38.71 23.44 31.01
CA ASP A 510 38.91 23.66 29.57
C ASP A 510 39.42 22.41 28.84
N THR A 511 39.54 21.29 29.57
CA THR A 511 40.07 20.01 29.08
C THR A 511 39.08 18.89 29.36
N TYR A 512 39.24 17.77 28.66
CA TYR A 512 38.48 16.56 28.92
C TYR A 512 39.32 15.31 28.63
N VAL A 513 38.95 14.20 29.25
CA VAL A 513 39.54 12.88 28.99
C VAL A 513 38.44 11.90 28.60
N VAL A 514 38.64 11.18 27.51
CA VAL A 514 37.82 10.04 27.11
C VAL A 514 38.72 8.82 27.00
N MET A 515 38.38 7.75 27.70
CA MET A 515 39.16 6.52 27.66
C MET A 515 38.28 5.28 27.67
N ARG A 516 38.74 4.23 26.98
CA ARG A 516 38.17 2.90 27.08
C ARG A 516 39.01 2.06 28.03
N GLN A 517 38.37 1.29 28.90
CA GLN A 517 39.08 0.30 29.72
C GLN A 517 39.35 -0.96 28.88
N GLY A 518 40.49 -1.61 29.09
CA GLY A 518 40.80 -2.87 28.43
C GLY A 518 39.94 -4.01 28.95
N LEU A 519 39.44 -4.86 28.05
CA LEU A 519 38.85 -6.15 28.41
C LEU A 519 39.97 -7.14 28.79
N LYS A 520 39.61 -8.23 29.48
CA LYS A 520 40.58 -9.31 29.67
C LYS A 520 40.91 -9.93 28.31
N PRO A 521 42.19 -10.22 28.03
CA PRO A 521 42.57 -10.87 26.79
C PRO A 521 41.98 -12.28 26.74
N GLU A 522 41.29 -12.62 25.65
CA GLU A 522 40.70 -13.95 25.44
C GLU A 522 41.49 -14.75 24.40
N LYS A 523 42.23 -14.07 23.52
CA LYS A 523 42.99 -14.67 22.43
C LYS A 523 44.48 -14.33 22.53
N GLU A 524 45.28 -15.23 21.97
CA GLU A 524 46.72 -15.04 21.83
C GLU A 524 46.99 -13.82 20.93
N GLY A 525 47.57 -12.77 21.50
CA GLY A 525 47.81 -11.48 20.84
C GLY A 525 46.94 -10.31 21.34
N ASP A 526 45.94 -10.56 22.19
CA ASP A 526 45.15 -9.49 22.81
C ASP A 526 46.00 -8.73 23.85
N VAL A 527 45.94 -7.39 23.81
CA VAL A 527 46.65 -6.53 24.76
C VAL A 527 45.68 -5.99 25.81
N GLU A 528 45.94 -6.28 27.08
CA GLU A 528 45.18 -5.73 28.19
C GLU A 528 45.55 -4.25 28.41
N MET A 529 44.59 -3.35 28.20
CA MET A 529 44.77 -1.93 28.51
C MET A 529 44.34 -1.61 29.95
N GLY A 530 45.05 -0.67 30.59
CA GLY A 530 44.72 -0.19 31.93
C GLY A 530 43.37 0.52 32.04
N CYS A 531 42.88 0.68 33.28
CA CYS A 531 41.67 1.44 33.59
C CYS A 531 41.99 2.88 34.02
N TYR A 532 40.96 3.68 34.33
CA TYR A 532 41.08 5.08 34.76
C TYR A 532 41.96 5.27 36.01
N PHE A 533 42.15 4.21 36.80
CA PHE A 533 42.93 4.24 38.03
C PHE A 533 44.32 3.62 37.91
N CYS A 534 44.71 3.11 36.73
CA CYS A 534 46.04 2.49 36.55
C CYS A 534 47.18 3.52 36.52
N ASN A 535 46.91 4.73 36.00
CA ASN A 535 47.84 5.84 35.99
C ASN A 535 47.13 7.09 36.49
N ASP A 536 47.86 8.02 37.11
CA ASP A 536 47.28 9.32 37.41
C ASP A 536 47.02 10.08 36.11
N VAL A 537 45.79 10.59 36.01
CA VAL A 537 45.24 11.20 34.79
C VAL A 537 45.79 12.62 34.57
N VAL A 538 46.29 13.24 35.64
CA VAL A 538 46.98 14.54 35.67
C VAL A 538 48.10 14.43 36.69
N ALA A 539 49.30 14.88 36.36
CA ALA A 539 50.41 14.93 37.30
C ALA A 539 50.20 16.10 38.29
N PRO A 540 50.57 15.96 39.58
CA PRO A 540 50.47 17.07 40.53
C PRO A 540 51.20 18.35 40.10
N ALA A 541 52.19 18.24 39.21
CA ALA A 541 52.98 19.36 38.68
C ALA A 541 52.29 20.12 37.52
N ASP A 542 51.23 19.59 36.91
CA ASP A 542 50.61 20.16 35.71
C ASP A 542 49.90 21.51 35.95
N VAL A 543 49.83 21.98 37.21
CA VAL A 543 49.22 23.25 37.61
C VAL A 543 50.19 24.19 38.36
N SER A 544 51.48 23.85 38.49
CA SER A 544 52.45 24.79 39.08
C SER A 544 52.81 25.88 38.06
N CYS A 545 52.22 27.06 38.25
CA CYS A 545 52.55 28.29 37.57
C CYS A 545 54.09 28.48 37.50
N PRO A 546 54.72 28.56 36.31
CA PRO A 546 56.12 28.90 36.24
C PRO A 546 56.26 30.40 36.56
N HIS A 547 56.83 30.67 37.74
CA HIS A 547 57.45 31.92 38.18
C HIS A 547 56.79 33.25 37.79
N VAL A 548 56.17 33.89 38.78
CA VAL A 548 56.23 35.36 38.90
C VAL A 548 57.69 35.73 39.15
N SER A 549 58.32 36.35 38.16
CA SER A 549 59.52 37.20 38.32
C SER A 549 59.32 38.45 37.49
#